data_AF-A0A7X7D534-F1
#
_entry.id   AF-A0A7X7D534-F1
#
_cell.length_a   1.000
_cell.length_b   1.000
_cell.length_c   1.000
_cell.angle_alpha   90.00
_cell.angle_beta   90.00
_cell.angle_gamma   90.00
#
_symmetry.space_group_name_H-M   'P 1'
#
loop_
_entity.id
_entity.type
_entity.pdbx_description
1 polymer ?
#
loop_
_entity_poly.entity_id
_entity_poly.type
_entity_poly.pdbx_seq_one_letter_code
_entity_poly.pdbx_strand_id
1 'polypeptide(L)'
;MRSGRAGRAAGGRRSGDRSGVGTIDFDPKLLREACLLALRVAAEGELADPRIPAPSSIRPIMGFSRLSAAAYGRLRQAVDEDGEFRARVADAASEEVVGRAGLLWLTRPDGWLEDPAFAEAASVSTRARRGRTQGGVDAKLVRAREQAAKADEARRRVQAQRDG
;
A
#
# COMPACT_ATOMS: atom_id res chain seq x y z
N MET A 1 -60.53 -1.48 -0.34
CA MET A 1 -59.98 -2.85 -0.51
C MET A 1 -58.47 -2.80 -0.39
N ARG A 2 -57.90 -3.72 0.39
CA ARG A 2 -56.52 -3.73 0.88
C ARG A 2 -55.50 -4.09 -0.20
N SER A 3 -54.33 -3.50 -0.02
CA SER A 3 -53.04 -3.76 -0.64
C SER A 3 -52.72 -5.25 -0.81
N GLY A 4 -52.36 -5.65 -2.04
CA GLY A 4 -51.76 -6.94 -2.36
C GLY A 4 -50.24 -6.79 -2.49
N ARG A 5 -49.51 -7.34 -1.51
CA ARG A 5 -48.05 -7.43 -1.45
C ARG A 5 -47.66 -8.87 -1.75
N ALA A 6 -46.93 -9.14 -2.83
CA ALA A 6 -46.06 -10.31 -2.99
C ALA A 6 -45.31 -10.22 -4.33
N GLY A 7 -43.98 -10.14 -4.30
CA GLY A 7 -43.19 -11.15 -4.99
C GLY A 7 -41.71 -10.92 -4.76
N ARG A 8 -41.17 -11.67 -3.80
CA ARG A 8 -39.75 -11.80 -3.48
C ARG A 8 -39.22 -12.98 -4.31
N ALA A 9 -38.20 -12.76 -5.13
CA ALA A 9 -37.31 -13.80 -5.66
C ALA A 9 -36.00 -13.11 -6.08
N ALA A 10 -34.94 -13.22 -5.29
CA ALA A 10 -33.94 -14.29 -5.42
C ALA A 10 -33.05 -14.13 -6.67
N GLY A 11 -32.27 -13.04 -6.70
CA GLY A 11 -31.07 -12.93 -7.54
C GLY A 11 -29.86 -12.95 -6.64
N GLY A 12 -29.43 -14.16 -6.26
CA GLY A 12 -28.21 -14.39 -5.49
C GLY A 12 -27.01 -13.81 -6.25
N ARG A 13 -26.59 -12.61 -5.87
CA ARG A 13 -25.27 -12.12 -6.21
C ARG A 13 -24.28 -13.06 -5.53
N ARG A 14 -23.72 -13.96 -6.34
CA ARG A 14 -22.47 -14.68 -6.06
C ARG A 14 -21.43 -13.62 -5.69
N SER A 15 -21.41 -13.26 -4.41
CA SER A 15 -20.30 -12.55 -3.79
C SER A 15 -19.24 -13.63 -3.71
N GLY A 16 -18.45 -13.71 -4.80
CA GLY A 16 -17.26 -14.54 -4.85
C GLY A 16 -16.48 -14.27 -3.58
N ASP A 17 -16.30 -15.36 -2.84
CA ASP A 17 -15.19 -15.66 -1.96
C ASP A 17 -14.10 -14.58 -1.97
N ARG A 18 -14.36 -13.49 -1.24
CA ARG A 18 -13.31 -12.60 -0.77
C ARG A 18 -12.66 -13.33 0.39
N SER A 19 -11.88 -14.35 0.06
CA SER A 19 -10.94 -14.99 0.97
C SER A 19 -9.98 -13.91 1.48
N GLY A 20 -10.40 -13.24 2.55
CA GLY A 20 -9.73 -13.31 3.85
C GLY A 20 -8.35 -12.69 4.00
N VAL A 21 -7.69 -12.21 2.95
CA VAL A 21 -6.43 -11.49 3.12
C VAL A 21 -6.76 -10.02 3.34
N GLY A 22 -7.13 -9.69 4.58
CA GLY A 22 -7.25 -8.31 5.05
C GLY A 22 -6.06 -7.51 4.56
N THR A 23 -6.32 -6.31 4.03
CA THR A 23 -5.37 -5.41 3.37
C THR A 23 -4.08 -5.31 4.18
N ILE A 24 -3.10 -6.17 3.90
CA ILE A 24 -1.94 -6.24 4.79
C ILE A 24 -1.05 -5.02 4.52
N ASP A 25 -1.23 -3.97 5.30
CA ASP A 25 -0.52 -2.70 5.08
C ASP A 25 0.98 -2.87 5.39
N PHE A 26 1.79 -3.06 4.35
CA PHE A 26 3.25 -3.16 4.45
C PHE A 26 3.95 -1.93 3.88
N ASP A 27 5.13 -1.61 4.40
CA ASP A 27 6.00 -0.58 3.84
C ASP A 27 6.36 -0.97 2.40
N PRO A 28 6.18 -0.07 1.41
CA PRO A 28 6.57 -0.31 0.02
C PRO A 28 8.03 -0.75 -0.16
N LYS A 29 8.91 -0.47 0.82
CA LYS A 29 10.29 -0.94 0.82
C LYS A 29 10.43 -2.46 1.01
N LEU A 30 9.51 -3.09 1.73
CA LEU A 30 9.52 -4.53 2.01
C LEU A 30 9.36 -5.34 0.72
N LEU A 31 8.37 -4.94 -0.08
CA LEU A 31 7.99 -5.62 -1.31
C LEU A 31 8.51 -4.87 -2.53
N ARG A 32 9.49 -3.97 -2.35
CA ARG A 32 9.98 -3.10 -3.43
C ARG A 32 10.45 -3.93 -4.61
N GLU A 33 11.33 -4.89 -4.34
CA GLU A 33 11.91 -5.73 -5.39
C GLU A 33 10.86 -6.63 -6.01
N ALA A 34 9.94 -7.21 -5.21
CA ALA A 34 8.79 -7.96 -5.73
C ALA A 34 7.88 -7.10 -6.63
N CYS A 35 7.63 -5.84 -6.28
CA CYS A 35 6.83 -4.91 -7.08
C CYS A 35 7.53 -4.50 -8.37
N LEU A 36 8.86 -4.31 -8.34
CA LEU A 36 9.65 -4.02 -9.54
C LEU A 36 9.71 -5.22 -10.47
N LEU A 37 9.86 -6.42 -9.93
CA LEU A 37 9.76 -7.66 -10.69
C LEU A 37 8.37 -7.79 -11.33
N ALA A 38 7.30 -7.52 -10.59
CA ALA A 38 5.94 -7.54 -11.13
C ALA A 38 5.77 -6.58 -12.31
N LEU A 39 6.35 -5.38 -12.22
CA LEU A 39 6.32 -4.40 -13.31
C LEU A 39 7.09 -4.90 -14.54
N ARG A 40 8.25 -5.53 -14.33
CA ARG A 40 9.06 -6.12 -15.40
C ARG A 40 8.31 -7.26 -16.09
N VAL A 41 7.75 -8.20 -15.34
CA VAL A 41 6.96 -9.33 -15.87
C VAL A 41 5.72 -8.83 -16.63
N ALA A 42 5.08 -7.76 -16.14
CA ALA A 42 3.98 -7.12 -16.87
C ALA A 42 4.44 -6.54 -18.22
N ALA A 43 5.58 -5.86 -18.26
CA ALA A 43 6.15 -5.30 -19.49
C ALA A 43 6.60 -6.39 -20.46
N GLU A 44 7.24 -7.45 -19.96
CA GLU A 44 7.65 -8.62 -20.76
C GLU A 44 6.42 -9.33 -21.36
N GLY A 45 5.34 -9.50 -20.59
CA GLY A 45 4.08 -10.07 -21.09
C GLY A 45 3.43 -9.23 -22.21
N GLU A 46 3.49 -7.90 -22.11
CA GLU A 46 3.00 -6.99 -23.14
C GLU A 46 3.80 -7.07 -24.45
N LEU A 47 5.09 -7.45 -24.37
CA LEU A 47 5.99 -7.62 -25.52
C LEU A 47 6.09 -9.07 -26.02
N ALA A 48 5.52 -10.03 -25.28
CA ALA A 48 5.57 -11.45 -25.64
C ALA A 48 4.69 -11.78 -26.86
N ASP A 49 4.99 -12.92 -27.50
CA ASP A 49 4.18 -13.50 -28.56
C ASP A 49 3.82 -14.96 -28.20
N PRO A 50 2.55 -15.28 -27.90
CA PRO A 50 1.38 -14.39 -27.89
C PRO A 50 1.39 -13.39 -26.73
N ARG A 51 0.85 -12.19 -26.98
CA ARG A 51 0.77 -11.11 -25.99
C ARG A 51 -0.05 -11.50 -24.77
N ILE A 52 0.52 -11.29 -23.59
CA ILE A 52 -0.15 -11.46 -22.30
C ILE A 52 -0.39 -10.08 -21.69
N PRO A 53 -1.64 -9.56 -21.73
CA PRO A 53 -1.92 -8.20 -21.29
C PRO A 53 -1.61 -8.00 -19.81
N ALA A 54 -1.07 -6.83 -19.47
CA ALA A 54 -0.89 -6.38 -18.10
C ALA A 54 -2.24 -6.06 -17.45
N PRO A 55 -2.37 -6.30 -16.13
CA PRO A 55 -3.55 -5.90 -15.35
C PRO A 55 -3.88 -4.41 -15.51
N SER A 56 -5.17 -4.10 -15.64
CA SER A 56 -5.65 -2.74 -15.92
C SER A 56 -5.26 -1.72 -14.84
N SER A 57 -5.14 -2.16 -13.58
CA SER A 57 -4.73 -1.35 -12.43
C SER A 57 -3.28 -0.86 -12.51
N ILE A 58 -2.40 -1.55 -13.24
CA ILE A 58 -0.97 -1.20 -13.34
C ILE A 58 -0.57 -0.58 -14.68
N ARG A 59 -1.36 -0.74 -15.75
CA ARG A 59 -1.10 -0.09 -17.04
C ARG A 59 -0.76 1.41 -16.92
N PRO A 60 -1.45 2.23 -16.10
CA PRO A 60 -1.15 3.67 -16.01
C PRO A 60 0.22 4.01 -15.42
N ILE A 61 0.85 3.08 -14.70
CA ILE A 61 2.11 3.32 -13.98
C ILE A 61 3.33 2.67 -14.66
N MET A 62 3.13 1.87 -15.71
CA MET A 62 4.22 1.20 -16.45
C MET A 62 5.16 2.18 -17.16
N GLY A 63 4.70 3.39 -17.49
CA GLY A 63 5.54 4.43 -18.10
C GLY A 63 6.33 5.29 -17.11
N PHE A 64 6.21 5.05 -15.80
CA PHE A 64 6.85 5.92 -14.81
C PHE A 64 8.30 5.56 -14.60
N SER A 65 9.19 6.54 -14.76
CA SER A 65 10.64 6.37 -14.48
C SER A 65 10.94 6.10 -13.00
N ARG A 66 10.02 6.44 -12.09
CA ARG A 66 10.16 6.18 -10.66
C ARG A 66 8.80 5.91 -10.02
N LEU A 67 8.71 4.82 -9.26
CA LEU A 67 7.49 4.44 -8.56
C LEU A 67 7.26 5.30 -7.31
N SER A 68 6.09 5.94 -7.25
CA SER A 68 5.59 6.62 -6.06
C SER A 68 4.95 5.62 -5.09
N ALA A 69 4.72 6.02 -3.83
CA ALA A 69 4.01 5.18 -2.87
C ALA A 69 2.63 4.71 -3.37
N ALA A 70 1.92 5.56 -4.11
CA ALA A 70 0.63 5.20 -4.73
C ALA A 70 0.80 4.16 -5.85
N ALA A 71 1.90 4.19 -6.60
CA ALA A 71 2.18 3.19 -7.63
C ALA A 71 2.46 1.81 -7.02
N TYR A 72 3.19 1.74 -5.90
CA TYR A 72 3.36 0.49 -5.15
C TYR A 72 2.03 -0.07 -4.63
N GLY A 73 1.13 0.80 -4.15
CA GLY A 73 -0.22 0.38 -3.74
C GLY A 73 -1.03 -0.26 -4.87
N ARG A 74 -0.92 0.27 -6.10
CA ARG A 74 -1.59 -0.31 -7.29
C ARG A 74 -0.97 -1.63 -7.74
N LEU A 75 0.36 -1.76 -7.67
CA LEU A 75 1.06 -3.02 -7.97
C LEU A 75 0.64 -4.12 -7.01
N ARG A 76 0.58 -3.80 -5.72
CA ARG A 76 0.05 -4.71 -4.71
C ARG A 76 -1.37 -5.15 -5.05
N GLN A 77 -2.27 -4.20 -5.34
CA GLN A 77 -3.65 -4.51 -5.70
C GLN A 77 -3.72 -5.46 -6.90
N ALA A 78 -2.90 -5.23 -7.94
CA ALA A 78 -2.86 -6.13 -9.09
C ALA A 78 -2.41 -7.54 -8.73
N VAL A 79 -1.35 -7.70 -7.92
CA VAL A 79 -0.89 -9.02 -7.49
C VAL A 79 -1.89 -9.72 -6.55
N ASP A 80 -2.64 -8.95 -5.74
CA ASP A 80 -3.67 -9.48 -4.87
C ASP A 80 -4.91 -9.96 -5.65
N GLU A 81 -5.38 -9.16 -6.60
CA GLU A 81 -6.63 -9.38 -7.35
C GLU A 81 -6.45 -10.32 -8.55
N ASP A 82 -5.28 -10.32 -9.20
CA ASP A 82 -4.99 -11.12 -10.39
C ASP A 82 -4.08 -12.31 -10.03
N GLY A 83 -4.70 -13.47 -9.88
CA GLY A 83 -4.01 -14.71 -9.54
C GLY A 83 -3.08 -15.23 -10.63
N GLU A 84 -3.44 -15.07 -11.90
CA GLU A 84 -2.61 -15.49 -13.04
C GLU A 84 -1.38 -14.59 -13.17
N PHE A 85 -1.57 -13.28 -13.01
CA PHE A 85 -0.46 -12.34 -12.95
C PHE A 85 0.47 -12.66 -11.78
N ARG A 86 -0.08 -12.89 -10.58
CA ARG A 86 0.72 -13.29 -9.41
C ARG A 86 1.52 -14.57 -9.67
N ALA A 87 0.91 -15.59 -10.27
CA ALA A 87 1.61 -16.85 -10.60
C ALA A 87 2.79 -16.60 -11.54
N ARG A 88 2.62 -15.81 -12.61
CA ARG A 88 3.72 -15.44 -13.52
C ARG A 88 4.85 -14.70 -12.81
N VAL A 89 4.51 -13.80 -11.90
CA VAL A 89 5.52 -13.07 -11.12
C VAL A 89 6.22 -14.01 -10.13
N ALA A 90 5.51 -14.97 -9.55
CA ALA A 90 6.09 -15.98 -8.67
C ALA A 90 7.04 -16.92 -9.42
N ASP A 91 6.72 -17.32 -10.65
CA ASP A 91 7.58 -18.17 -11.49
C ASP A 91 8.91 -17.48 -11.84
N ALA A 92 8.88 -16.16 -12.02
CA ALA A 92 10.08 -15.35 -12.27
C ALA A 92 10.82 -14.93 -10.99
N ALA A 93 10.26 -15.22 -9.81
CA ALA A 93 10.81 -14.77 -8.54
C ALA A 93 11.77 -15.80 -7.94
N SER A 94 12.88 -15.31 -7.38
CA SER A 94 13.76 -16.09 -6.51
C SER A 94 14.02 -15.33 -5.22
N GLU A 95 14.47 -16.05 -4.19
CA GLU A 95 14.77 -15.45 -2.89
C GLU A 95 15.87 -14.38 -3.00
N GLU A 96 16.83 -14.54 -3.92
CA GLU A 96 17.91 -13.59 -4.18
C GLU A 96 17.41 -12.30 -4.85
N VAL A 97 16.38 -12.40 -5.70
CA VAL A 97 15.86 -11.26 -6.46
C VAL A 97 14.87 -10.44 -5.63
N VAL A 98 13.93 -11.10 -4.96
CA VAL A 98 12.83 -10.42 -4.25
C VAL A 98 12.90 -10.49 -2.73
N GLY A 99 13.89 -11.21 -2.20
CA GLY A 99 13.98 -11.52 -0.77
C GLY A 99 12.98 -12.58 -0.33
N ARG A 100 13.24 -13.18 0.83
CA ARG A 100 12.37 -14.21 1.43
C ARG A 100 10.93 -13.75 1.61
N ALA A 101 10.74 -12.56 2.19
CA ALA A 101 9.42 -11.98 2.42
C ALA A 101 8.66 -11.69 1.11
N GLY A 102 9.37 -11.25 0.06
CA GLY A 102 8.78 -11.03 -1.26
C GLY A 102 8.36 -12.33 -1.92
N LEU A 103 9.19 -13.38 -1.81
CA LEU A 103 8.90 -14.70 -2.35
C LEU A 103 7.66 -15.33 -1.67
N LEU A 104 7.58 -15.24 -0.34
CA LEU A 104 6.43 -15.72 0.43
C LEU A 104 5.13 -15.01 0.04
N TRP A 105 5.18 -13.69 -0.20
CA TRP A 105 4.01 -12.92 -0.63
C TRP A 105 3.50 -13.31 -2.03
N LEU A 106 4.41 -13.66 -2.94
CA LEU A 106 4.09 -14.06 -4.31
C LEU A 106 3.57 -15.50 -4.37
N THR A 107 4.22 -16.42 -3.67
CA THR A 107 3.91 -17.86 -3.69
C THR A 107 2.74 -18.24 -2.78
N ARG A 108 2.52 -17.50 -1.69
CA ARG A 108 1.47 -17.73 -0.68
C ARG A 108 1.30 -19.20 -0.26
N PRO A 109 2.38 -19.90 0.13
CA PRO A 109 2.24 -21.23 0.72
C PRO A 109 1.39 -21.17 2.00
N ASP A 110 0.83 -22.30 2.43
CA ASP A 110 0.10 -22.35 3.69
C ASP A 110 0.98 -21.85 4.85
N GLY A 111 0.45 -20.94 5.66
CA GLY A 111 1.18 -20.36 6.79
C GLY A 111 2.21 -19.27 6.44
N TRP A 112 2.19 -18.71 5.22
CA TRP A 112 3.17 -17.70 4.79
C TRP A 112 3.12 -16.39 5.60
N LEU A 113 2.00 -16.06 6.24
CA LEU A 113 1.87 -14.87 7.09
C LEU A 113 2.60 -15.03 8.42
N GLU A 114 2.69 -16.27 8.90
CA GLU A 114 3.29 -16.69 10.15
C GLU A 114 4.80 -16.93 10.00
N ASP A 115 5.32 -16.99 8.77
CA ASP A 115 6.75 -17.12 8.51
C ASP A 115 7.51 -15.94 9.13
N PRO A 116 8.56 -16.21 9.95
CA PRO A 116 9.27 -15.17 10.68
C PRO A 116 9.93 -14.14 9.77
N ALA A 117 10.38 -14.53 8.58
CA ALA A 117 10.99 -13.59 7.63
C ALA A 117 9.96 -12.57 7.13
N PHE A 118 8.70 -13.00 6.97
CA PHE A 118 7.62 -12.12 6.58
C PHE A 118 7.14 -11.25 7.76
N ALA A 119 6.96 -11.84 8.94
CA ALA A 119 6.52 -11.15 10.14
C ALA A 119 7.53 -10.10 10.63
N GLU A 120 8.83 -10.42 10.64
CA GLU A 120 9.90 -9.50 11.01
C GLU A 120 9.89 -8.27 10.09
N ALA A 121 9.84 -8.53 8.79
CA ALA A 121 9.97 -7.48 7.80
C ALA A 121 8.71 -6.59 7.75
N ALA A 122 7.53 -7.15 8.07
CA ALA A 122 6.32 -6.39 8.38
C ALA A 122 6.46 -5.52 9.63
N SER A 123 7.07 -6.03 10.71
CA SER A 123 7.25 -5.31 11.98
C SER A 123 8.21 -4.11 11.86
N VAL A 124 9.32 -4.26 11.13
CA VAL A 124 10.28 -3.19 10.82
C VAL A 124 9.59 -2.03 10.09
N SER A 125 8.73 -2.39 9.14
CA SER A 125 7.88 -1.47 8.39
C SER A 125 6.94 -0.66 9.31
N THR A 126 6.22 -1.34 10.21
CA THR A 126 5.31 -0.68 11.16
C THR A 126 6.05 0.28 12.09
N ARG A 127 7.23 -0.12 12.59
CA ARG A 127 8.08 0.73 13.45
C ARG A 127 8.58 1.97 12.71
N ALA A 128 9.05 1.81 11.48
CA ALA A 128 9.53 2.94 10.66
C ALA A 128 8.42 3.96 10.37
N ARG A 129 7.19 3.50 10.13
CA ARG A 129 6.03 4.39 9.94
C ARG A 129 5.68 5.15 11.22
N ARG A 130 5.61 4.47 12.36
CA ARG A 130 5.35 5.10 13.66
C ARG A 130 6.39 6.17 14.01
N GLY A 131 7.66 5.90 13.76
CA GLY A 131 8.74 6.89 13.95
C GLY A 131 8.57 8.14 13.07
N ARG A 132 8.19 7.99 11.79
CA ARG A 132 7.92 9.12 10.89
C ARG A 132 6.71 9.94 11.33
N THR A 133 5.61 9.29 11.72
CA THR A 133 4.42 9.99 12.21
C THR A 133 4.68 10.72 13.52
N GLN A 134 5.43 10.09 14.43
CA GLN A 134 5.78 10.68 15.72
C GLN A 134 6.72 11.89 15.55
N GLY A 135 7.79 11.75 14.76
CA GLY A 135 8.69 12.88 14.47
C GLY A 135 7.97 14.05 13.76
N GLY A 136 6.96 13.76 12.93
CA GLY A 136 6.13 14.78 12.29
C GLY A 136 5.23 15.54 13.26
N VAL A 137 4.61 14.85 14.23
CA VAL A 137 3.80 15.53 15.27
C VAL A 137 4.68 16.31 16.23
N ASP A 138 5.84 15.77 16.62
CA ASP A 138 6.79 16.45 17.50
C ASP A 138 7.32 17.74 16.85
N ALA A 139 7.73 17.67 15.58
CA ALA A 139 8.17 18.85 14.83
C ALA A 139 7.06 19.92 14.70
N LYS A 140 5.81 19.48 14.51
CA LYS A 140 4.65 20.40 14.43
C LYS A 140 4.37 21.06 15.79
N LEU A 141 4.49 20.32 16.89
CA LEU A 141 4.32 20.84 18.25
C LEU A 141 5.42 21.85 18.60
N VAL A 142 6.67 21.58 18.23
CA VAL A 142 7.78 22.53 18.43
C VAL A 142 7.50 23.84 17.70
N ARG A 143 7.13 23.78 16.41
CA ARG A 143 6.79 25.00 15.65
C ARG A 143 5.59 25.75 16.24
N ALA A 144 4.57 25.04 16.72
CA ALA A 144 3.42 25.67 17.36
C ALA A 144 3.80 26.42 18.64
N ARG A 145 4.70 25.86 19.46
CA ARG A 145 5.22 26.52 20.68
C ARG A 145 6.05 27.75 20.34
N GLU A 146 6.92 27.67 19.35
CA GLU A 146 7.73 28.81 18.91
C GLU A 146 6.86 29.95 18.36
N GLN A 147 5.79 29.63 17.64
CA GLN A 147 4.86 30.65 17.16
C GLN A 147 4.04 31.28 18.29
N ALA A 148 3.63 30.50 19.29
CA ALA A 148 2.97 31.03 20.48
C ALA A 148 3.88 31.98 21.28
N ALA A 149 5.15 31.61 21.47
CA ALA A 149 6.13 32.45 22.15
C ALA A 149 6.36 33.79 21.42
N LYS A 150 6.46 33.75 20.09
CA LYS A 150 6.58 34.97 19.25
C LYS A 150 5.32 35.84 19.32
N ALA A 151 4.14 35.22 19.36
CA ALA A 151 2.87 35.94 19.49
C ALA A 151 2.75 36.63 20.86
N ASP A 152 3.17 35.96 21.93
CA ASP A 152 3.19 36.54 23.28
C ASP A 152 4.19 37.69 23.40
N GLU A 153 5.37 37.56 22.78
CA GLU A 153 6.35 38.64 22.75
C GLU A 153 5.84 39.86 21.96
N ALA A 154 5.18 39.63 20.81
CA ALA A 154 4.56 40.70 20.03
C ALA A 154 3.47 41.43 20.83
N ARG A 155 2.63 40.69 21.59
CA ARG A 155 1.60 41.28 22.46
C ARG A 155 2.21 42.12 23.57
N ARG A 156 3.29 41.66 24.21
CA ARG A 156 4.00 42.41 25.26
C ARG A 156 4.61 43.71 24.72
N ARG A 157 5.17 43.70 23.51
CA ARG A 157 5.71 44.91 22.87
C ARG A 157 4.63 45.94 22.54
N VAL A 158 3.47 45.49 22.06
CA VAL A 158 2.33 46.38 21.76
C VAL A 158 1.76 46.98 23.05
N GLN A 159 1.66 46.20 24.12
CA GLN A 159 1.20 46.70 25.42
C GLN A 159 2.19 47.72 26.01
N ALA A 160 3.49 47.44 25.97
CA ALA A 160 4.52 48.35 26.46
C ALA A 160 4.62 49.68 25.69
N GLN A 161 4.27 49.71 24.39
CA GLN A 161 4.19 50.95 23.60
C GLN A 161 2.94 51.78 23.87
N ARG A 162 1.92 51.19 24.51
CA ARG A 162 0.61 51.81 24.74
C ARG A 162 0.48 52.40 26.14
N ASP A 163 1.29 51.90 27.08
CA ASP A 163 1.32 52.31 28.50
C ASP A 163 2.48 53.29 28.83
N GLY A 164 3.24 53.75 27.82
CA GLY A 164 4.30 54.76 27.94
C GLY A 164 3.95 56.03 27.17
#